data_AF-A0A397DXA9-F1
#
_entry.id   AF-A0A397DXA9-F1
#
_cell.length_a   1.000
_cell.length_b   1.000
_cell.length_c   1.000
_cell.angle_alpha   90.00
_cell.angle_beta   90.00
_cell.angle_gamma   90.00
#
_symmetry.space_group_name_H-M   'P 1'
#
loop_
_entity.id
_entity.type
_entity.pdbx_description
1 polymer ?
#
loop_
_entity_poly.entity_id
_entity_poly.type
_entity_poly.pdbx_seq_one_letter_code
_entity_poly.pdbx_strand_id
1 'polypeptide(L)'
;MTSVPDTNDDGQLSLRRCRSGSIGEKVDVREVLNGSVSFRLQFMEDTKARELKWVLFADGRRGAVGKLIFTLQAHNAAHIKVIDIHPNFRRLGLSKVLFLACMATLKQRNIHELRLEAEEDTRRHHKLVALYQDWGFSVKQNAKILFLYNDTESFRKVPMALSVSAAPFVPLEPTCNQSFCMISLRTVDGMFVVATEDGMIDTTKGASRDVFWQSLLLDDDDTSSTSILPPTLTRSGSGKGSTICLRSAYGKFLCVEPVGTVLADRFVNSTWETFDVLPHPTGGGVSLRSFHGNFLGLDPSTGGLAISPDPAAWDGDAINLMCNKSNPTPLHVKITRKHQTTAFALSQRRRFVDPLHHASLTLVEACQTLMQLNGESTRKVGASGVLAHMLHDANVVRDHGHPDWLQLAIFL
;
A
#
# COMPACT_ATOMS: atom_id res chain seq x y z
N MET A 1 -60.03 21.74 -25.35
CA MET A 1 -59.10 20.60 -25.43
C MET A 1 -58.94 20.32 -26.92
N THR A 2 -57.84 20.59 -27.60
CA THR A 2 -56.40 20.59 -27.29
C THR A 2 -55.69 21.44 -28.34
N SER A 3 -54.59 22.07 -27.97
CA SER A 3 -53.81 23.04 -28.76
C SER A 3 -52.94 22.40 -29.86
N VAL A 4 -52.71 23.23 -30.88
CA VAL A 4 -51.91 23.12 -32.11
C VAL A 4 -50.39 23.06 -31.83
N PRO A 5 -49.53 22.59 -32.78
CA PRO A 5 -48.14 22.21 -32.54
C PRO A 5 -47.15 23.33 -32.84
N ASP A 6 -45.92 23.21 -32.32
CA ASP A 6 -44.76 23.98 -32.78
C ASP A 6 -43.62 23.03 -33.16
N THR A 7 -43.08 23.27 -34.34
CA THR A 7 -41.83 22.69 -34.84
C THR A 7 -40.71 23.67 -34.49
N ASN A 8 -39.56 23.16 -34.05
CA ASN A 8 -38.29 23.79 -34.35
C ASN A 8 -37.20 22.72 -34.47
N ASP A 9 -36.58 22.79 -35.64
CA ASP A 9 -35.35 22.14 -36.07
C ASP A 9 -34.18 22.75 -35.27
N ASP A 10 -33.36 21.92 -34.63
CA ASP A 10 -31.94 22.22 -34.41
C ASP A 10 -31.23 20.99 -33.82
N GLY A 11 -30.21 20.54 -34.56
CA GLY A 11 -29.42 19.38 -34.23
C GLY A 11 -28.60 19.54 -32.96
N GLN A 12 -28.80 18.62 -32.02
CA GLN A 12 -27.73 18.14 -31.15
C GLN A 12 -28.12 16.76 -30.60
N LEU A 13 -27.59 15.72 -31.24
CA LEU A 13 -27.56 14.37 -30.67
C LEU A 13 -26.80 14.45 -29.35
N SER A 14 -27.54 14.29 -28.25
CA SER A 14 -26.98 14.22 -26.91
C SER A 14 -25.91 13.12 -26.87
N LEU A 15 -24.66 13.51 -26.72
CA LEU A 15 -23.56 12.63 -26.35
C LEU A 15 -23.94 11.92 -25.04
N ARG A 16 -24.39 10.68 -25.14
CA ARG A 16 -24.40 9.75 -23.99
C ARG A 16 -22.95 9.59 -23.56
N ARG A 17 -22.55 10.37 -22.56
CA ARG A 17 -21.29 10.23 -21.81
C ARG A 17 -21.09 8.76 -21.48
N CYS A 18 -20.05 8.17 -22.04
CA CYS A 18 -19.50 6.92 -21.54
C CYS A 18 -19.30 7.04 -20.03
N ARG A 19 -19.78 6.06 -19.27
CA ARG A 19 -19.36 5.85 -17.88
C ARG A 19 -17.88 5.41 -17.89
N SER A 20 -16.97 6.38 -18.00
CA SER A 20 -15.69 6.30 -17.31
C SER A 20 -16.00 6.07 -15.83
N GLY A 21 -15.20 5.25 -15.12
CA GLY A 21 -15.32 5.11 -13.67
C GLY A 21 -15.54 6.49 -13.05
N SER A 22 -16.59 6.61 -12.25
CA SER A 22 -16.95 7.84 -11.56
C SER A 22 -15.69 8.37 -10.87
N ILE A 23 -15.32 9.63 -11.16
CA ILE A 23 -14.19 10.37 -10.58
C ILE A 23 -14.28 10.53 -9.04
N GLY A 24 -15.17 9.77 -8.37
CA GLY A 24 -15.38 9.82 -6.93
C GLY A 24 -15.64 8.46 -6.25
N GLU A 25 -15.54 7.33 -6.94
CA GLU A 25 -15.58 6.02 -6.25
C GLU A 25 -14.19 5.68 -5.69
N LYS A 26 -14.09 5.53 -4.37
CA LYS A 26 -12.86 5.10 -3.72
C LYS A 26 -12.51 3.65 -4.12
N VAL A 27 -11.22 3.35 -4.14
CA VAL A 27 -10.64 2.05 -4.51
C VAL A 27 -9.77 1.54 -3.39
N ASP A 28 -9.74 0.23 -3.20
CA ASP A 28 -8.85 -0.38 -2.24
C ASP A 28 -7.38 -0.31 -2.70
N VAL A 29 -6.49 0.26 -1.87
CA VAL A 29 -5.06 0.39 -2.18
C VAL A 29 -4.39 -0.96 -2.51
N ARG A 30 -4.91 -2.08 -2.00
CA ARG A 30 -4.41 -3.44 -2.24
C ARG A 30 -4.61 -3.88 -3.69
N GLU A 31 -5.56 -3.28 -4.41
CA GLU A 31 -5.76 -3.53 -5.84
C GLU A 31 -4.57 -3.01 -6.65
N VAL A 32 -3.98 -1.89 -6.23
CA VAL A 32 -2.81 -1.27 -6.86
C VAL A 32 -1.53 -2.05 -6.57
N LEU A 33 -1.45 -2.66 -5.39
CA LEU A 33 -0.25 -3.32 -4.88
C LEU A 33 -0.13 -4.80 -5.28
N ASN A 34 -0.93 -5.29 -6.23
CA ASN A 34 -0.79 -6.64 -6.83
C ASN A 34 -0.52 -7.77 -5.83
N GLY A 35 -1.32 -7.88 -4.78
CA GLY A 35 -1.17 -8.95 -3.79
C GLY A 35 -0.25 -8.60 -2.61
N SER A 36 -0.13 -7.30 -2.28
CA SER A 36 0.32 -6.86 -0.95
C SER A 36 -0.30 -7.74 0.12
N VAL A 37 0.55 -8.35 0.93
CA VAL A 37 0.10 -9.11 2.09
C VAL A 37 -0.43 -8.10 3.10
N SER A 38 -1.73 -8.19 3.38
CA SER A 38 -2.32 -7.51 4.52
C SER A 38 -1.90 -8.22 5.80
N PHE A 39 -1.60 -7.43 6.81
CA PHE A 39 -1.20 -7.90 8.12
C PHE A 39 -2.22 -7.46 9.16
N ARG A 40 -2.36 -8.29 10.19
CA ARG A 40 -3.17 -7.99 11.36
C ARG A 40 -2.33 -8.21 12.60
N LEU A 41 -2.39 -7.27 13.51
CA LEU A 41 -1.68 -7.33 14.79
C LEU A 41 -2.67 -7.74 15.89
N GLN A 42 -2.26 -8.67 16.74
CA GLN A 42 -3.07 -9.15 17.86
C GLN A 42 -2.26 -9.14 19.16
N PHE A 43 -2.90 -8.64 20.21
CA PHE A 43 -2.37 -8.67 21.57
C PHE A 43 -2.92 -9.88 22.33
N MET A 44 -2.08 -10.51 23.14
CA MET A 44 -2.47 -11.55 24.09
C MET A 44 -1.75 -11.34 25.41
N GLU A 45 -2.44 -11.58 26.51
CA GLU A 45 -1.89 -11.51 27.87
C GLU A 45 -2.17 -12.82 28.61
N ASP A 46 -1.11 -13.42 29.14
CA ASP A 46 -1.19 -14.52 30.09
C ASP A 46 -0.86 -13.97 31.48
N THR A 47 -1.91 -13.76 32.27
CA THR A 47 -1.80 -13.20 33.62
C THR A 47 -1.10 -14.14 34.59
N LYS A 48 -1.20 -15.46 34.39
CA LYS A 48 -0.53 -16.46 35.26
C LYS A 48 0.97 -16.46 35.03
N ALA A 49 1.40 -16.41 33.77
CA ALA A 49 2.81 -16.36 33.39
C ALA A 49 3.42 -14.95 33.45
N ARG A 50 2.61 -13.91 33.75
CA ARG A 50 2.97 -12.49 33.63
C ARG A 50 3.59 -12.16 32.26
N GLU A 51 3.08 -12.81 31.23
CA GLU A 51 3.63 -12.79 29.88
C GLU A 51 2.67 -12.09 28.92
N LEU A 52 3.19 -11.16 28.12
CA LEU A 52 2.45 -10.38 27.15
C LEU A 52 3.03 -10.63 25.76
N LYS A 53 2.15 -10.69 24.76
CA LYS A 53 2.49 -11.11 23.40
C LYS A 53 1.84 -10.20 22.39
N TRP A 54 2.65 -9.69 21.48
CA TRP A 54 2.20 -9.13 20.21
C TRP A 54 2.48 -10.14 19.11
N VAL A 55 1.45 -10.46 18.32
CA VAL A 55 1.54 -11.46 17.25
C VAL A 55 1.01 -10.87 15.95
N LEU A 56 1.81 -11.04 14.88
CA LEU A 56 1.48 -10.62 13.53
C LEU A 56 0.95 -11.82 12.74
N PHE A 57 -0.16 -11.60 12.05
CA PHE A 57 -0.73 -12.52 11.08
C PHE A 57 -0.66 -11.89 9.70
N ALA A 58 -0.48 -12.74 8.69
CA ALA A 58 -0.56 -12.36 7.28
C ALA A 58 -1.82 -12.97 6.68
N ASP A 59 -2.54 -12.21 5.86
CA ASP A 59 -3.69 -12.70 5.13
C ASP A 59 -3.30 -13.84 4.17
N GLY A 60 -4.17 -14.84 4.06
CA GLY A 60 -3.93 -16.02 3.21
C GLY A 60 -2.92 -17.01 3.77
N ARG A 61 -2.37 -16.79 4.98
CA ARG A 61 -1.44 -17.72 5.63
C ARG A 61 -1.98 -18.22 6.96
N ARG A 62 -1.85 -19.54 7.19
CA ARG A 62 -2.11 -20.14 8.51
C ARG A 62 -0.93 -19.88 9.45
N GLY A 63 -1.24 -19.41 10.66
CA GLY A 63 -0.27 -19.19 11.73
C GLY A 63 0.37 -17.79 11.73
N ALA A 64 1.12 -17.50 12.79
CA ALA A 64 1.78 -16.22 12.97
C ALA A 64 2.98 -16.07 12.02
N VAL A 65 3.17 -14.86 11.50
CA VAL A 65 4.34 -14.46 10.69
C VAL A 65 5.35 -13.63 11.48
N GLY A 66 4.97 -13.16 12.65
CA GLY A 66 5.86 -12.48 13.57
C GLY A 66 5.33 -12.50 15.00
N LYS A 67 6.22 -12.40 15.98
CA LYS A 67 5.86 -12.34 17.39
C LYS A 67 6.89 -11.55 18.20
N LEU A 68 6.40 -10.83 19.19
CA LEU A 68 7.20 -10.22 20.24
C LEU A 68 6.59 -10.61 21.59
N ILE A 69 7.36 -11.31 22.41
CA ILE A 69 6.93 -11.82 23.72
C ILE A 69 7.79 -11.19 24.80
N PHE A 70 7.16 -10.65 25.84
CA PHE A 70 7.84 -10.03 26.97
C PHE A 70 7.13 -10.35 28.28
N THR A 71 7.89 -10.39 29.37
CA THR A 71 7.36 -10.62 30.72
C THR A 71 7.55 -9.42 31.61
N LEU A 72 6.57 -9.12 32.46
CA LEU A 72 6.68 -8.08 33.47
C LEU A 72 7.56 -8.57 34.62
N GLN A 73 8.51 -7.74 35.02
CA GLN A 73 9.41 -7.97 36.15
C GLN A 73 9.02 -7.08 37.34
N ALA A 74 9.79 -7.15 38.42
CA ALA A 74 9.67 -6.20 39.53
C ALA A 74 10.20 -4.80 39.12
N HIS A 75 9.92 -3.79 39.94
CA HIS A 75 10.43 -2.42 39.76
C HIS A 75 10.07 -1.76 38.42
N ASN A 76 8.84 -1.96 37.94
CA ASN A 76 8.36 -1.37 36.68
C ASN A 76 9.30 -1.67 35.50
N ALA A 77 9.84 -2.88 35.45
CA ALA A 77 10.68 -3.36 34.35
C ALA A 77 9.98 -4.46 33.56
N ALA A 78 10.34 -4.61 32.29
CA ALA A 78 9.92 -5.72 31.44
C ALA A 78 11.14 -6.35 30.76
N HIS A 79 11.01 -7.63 30.41
CA HIS A 79 12.07 -8.37 29.72
C HIS A 79 11.52 -9.04 28.47
N ILE A 80 12.13 -8.76 27.32
CA ILE A 80 11.81 -9.40 26.05
C ILE A 80 12.41 -10.80 26.04
N LYS A 81 11.55 -11.79 25.84
CA LYS A 81 11.94 -13.19 25.67
C LYS A 81 12.17 -13.56 24.20
N VAL A 82 11.33 -13.03 23.31
CA VAL A 82 11.31 -13.44 21.90
C VAL A 82 11.01 -12.24 21.03
N ILE A 83 11.80 -12.07 19.97
CA ILE A 83 11.45 -11.26 18.80
C ILE A 83 11.73 -12.14 17.58
N ASP A 84 10.68 -12.47 16.82
CA ASP A 84 10.83 -13.33 15.66
C ASP A 84 9.94 -12.85 14.51
N ILE A 85 10.50 -12.87 13.30
CA ILE A 85 9.81 -12.60 12.05
C ILE A 85 10.17 -13.73 11.09
N HIS A 86 9.14 -14.34 10.53
CA HIS A 86 9.27 -15.40 9.55
C HIS A 86 10.14 -14.94 8.36
N PRO A 87 11.09 -15.76 7.86
CA PRO A 87 12.06 -15.38 6.83
C PRO A 87 11.49 -14.65 5.61
N ASN A 88 10.38 -15.16 5.05
CA ASN A 88 9.74 -14.57 3.86
C ASN A 88 9.17 -13.16 4.07
N PHE A 89 8.99 -12.73 5.32
CA PHE A 89 8.43 -11.43 5.69
C PHE A 89 9.48 -10.51 6.34
N ARG A 90 10.74 -10.96 6.42
CA ARG A 90 11.84 -10.10 6.84
C ARG A 90 12.05 -9.00 5.80
N ARG A 91 12.62 -7.87 6.24
CA ARG A 91 12.85 -6.66 5.42
C ARG A 91 11.59 -5.91 4.99
N LEU A 92 10.45 -6.17 5.61
CA LEU A 92 9.20 -5.40 5.40
C LEU A 92 8.90 -4.43 6.56
N GLY A 93 9.91 -4.04 7.35
CA GLY A 93 9.71 -3.17 8.53
C GLY A 93 8.97 -3.81 9.71
N LEU A 94 8.34 -5.00 9.57
CA LEU A 94 7.41 -5.60 10.55
C LEU A 94 7.92 -5.73 12.00
N SER A 95 9.21 -5.95 12.24
CA SER A 95 9.68 -6.00 13.64
C SER A 95 9.69 -4.63 14.32
N LYS A 96 9.74 -3.52 13.56
CA LYS A 96 9.54 -2.17 14.08
C LYS A 96 8.08 -1.98 14.51
N VAL A 97 7.13 -2.50 13.73
CA VAL A 97 5.69 -2.51 14.10
C VAL A 97 5.47 -3.24 15.43
N LEU A 98 6.03 -4.45 15.59
CA LEU A 98 5.98 -5.19 16.85
C LEU A 98 6.62 -4.41 18.01
N PHE A 99 7.78 -3.79 17.76
CA PHE A 99 8.49 -3.02 18.77
C PHE A 99 7.69 -1.79 19.23
N LEU A 100 7.12 -1.03 18.29
CA LEU A 100 6.22 0.08 18.61
C LEU A 100 5.00 -0.41 19.41
N ALA A 101 4.41 -1.54 19.03
CA ALA A 101 3.29 -2.14 19.79
C ALA A 101 3.69 -2.48 21.23
N CYS A 102 4.87 -3.06 21.41
CA CYS A 102 5.41 -3.36 22.73
C CYS A 102 5.58 -2.09 23.56
N MET A 103 6.26 -1.08 23.02
CA MET A 103 6.49 0.19 23.69
C MET A 103 5.18 0.87 24.12
N ALA A 104 4.11 0.73 23.33
CA ALA A 104 2.77 1.20 23.70
C ALA A 104 2.22 0.52 24.94
N THR A 105 2.27 -0.80 24.96
CA THR A 105 1.84 -1.57 26.12
C THR A 105 2.66 -1.24 27.35
N LEU A 106 3.98 -1.06 27.21
CA LEU A 106 4.86 -0.70 28.33
C LEU A 106 4.50 0.65 28.94
N LYS A 107 4.26 1.66 28.11
CA LYS A 107 3.82 3.00 28.57
C LYS A 107 2.48 2.92 29.30
N GLN A 108 1.50 2.22 28.74
CA GLN A 108 0.17 2.04 29.35
C GLN A 108 0.26 1.31 30.71
N ARG A 109 1.23 0.40 30.87
CA ARG A 109 1.47 -0.37 32.10
C ARG A 109 2.45 0.32 33.06
N ASN A 110 2.83 1.57 32.79
CA ASN A 110 3.80 2.35 33.58
C ASN A 110 5.14 1.62 33.79
N ILE A 111 5.63 0.93 32.75
CA ILE A 111 6.95 0.29 32.73
C ILE A 111 7.99 1.32 32.29
N HIS A 112 9.07 1.44 33.06
CA HIS A 112 10.13 2.42 32.85
C HIS A 112 11.38 1.85 32.19
N GLU A 113 11.58 0.54 32.26
CA GLU A 113 12.77 -0.11 31.71
C GLU A 113 12.39 -1.38 30.93
N LEU A 114 12.92 -1.50 29.72
CA LEU A 114 12.79 -2.68 28.87
C LEU A 114 14.16 -3.33 28.69
N ARG A 115 14.26 -4.63 28.98
CA ARG A 115 15.51 -5.39 28.93
C ARG A 115 15.43 -6.50 27.88
N LEU A 116 16.57 -6.86 27.29
CA LEU A 116 16.70 -8.03 26.42
C LEU A 116 18.11 -8.62 26.49
N GLU A 117 18.27 -9.82 25.95
CA GLU A 117 19.57 -10.42 25.67
C GLU A 117 19.77 -10.50 24.15
N ALA A 118 20.80 -9.83 23.62
CA ALA A 118 21.17 -9.97 22.23
C ALA A 118 22.01 -11.23 22.07
N GLU A 119 21.43 -12.27 21.46
CA GLU A 119 22.09 -13.54 21.16
C GLU A 119 22.73 -13.47 19.77
N GLU A 120 24.05 -13.26 19.73
CA GLU A 120 24.81 -13.16 18.49
C GLU A 120 25.69 -14.38 18.28
N ASP A 121 25.65 -14.96 17.07
CA ASP A 121 26.68 -15.91 16.65
C ASP A 121 27.93 -15.19 16.15
N THR A 122 29.01 -15.95 15.98
CA THR A 122 30.30 -15.44 15.48
C THR A 122 30.23 -14.82 14.08
N ARG A 123 29.28 -15.21 13.22
CA ARG A 123 29.12 -14.68 11.85
C ARG A 123 28.33 -13.36 11.81
N ARG A 124 27.53 -13.08 12.85
CA ARG A 124 26.65 -11.92 13.00
C ARG A 124 27.07 -11.03 14.15
N HIS A 125 28.32 -11.16 14.59
CA HIS A 125 28.89 -10.34 15.64
C HIS A 125 28.64 -8.85 15.36
N HIS A 126 28.14 -8.14 16.37
CA HIS A 126 27.75 -6.73 16.34
C HIS A 126 26.53 -6.36 15.48
N LYS A 127 25.95 -7.27 14.69
CA LYS A 127 24.78 -6.94 13.86
C LYS A 127 23.49 -6.81 14.68
N LEU A 128 23.28 -7.70 15.65
CA LEU A 128 22.06 -7.71 16.46
C LEU A 128 22.12 -6.64 17.55
N VAL A 129 23.30 -6.43 18.13
CA VAL A 129 23.55 -5.33 19.07
C VAL A 129 23.34 -3.98 18.38
N ALA A 130 23.91 -3.78 17.17
CA ALA A 130 23.68 -2.55 16.41
C ALA A 130 22.19 -2.33 16.11
N LEU A 131 21.47 -3.38 15.68
CA LEU A 131 20.02 -3.29 15.44
C LEU A 131 19.27 -2.81 16.70
N TYR A 132 19.61 -3.32 17.88
CA TYR A 132 18.95 -2.89 19.11
C TYR A 132 19.41 -1.51 19.58
N GLN A 133 20.65 -1.11 19.31
CA GLN A 133 21.11 0.26 19.53
C GLN A 133 20.32 1.26 18.67
N ASP A 134 20.03 0.91 17.42
CA ASP A 134 19.16 1.70 16.53
C ASP A 134 17.71 1.81 17.06
N TRP A 135 17.32 0.92 17.98
CA TRP A 135 16.02 0.97 18.66
C TRP A 135 16.09 1.71 20.02
N GLY A 136 17.26 2.25 20.36
CA GLY A 136 17.53 2.99 21.59
C GLY A 136 18.06 2.14 22.75
N PHE A 137 18.30 0.85 22.57
CA PHE A 137 18.90 0.04 23.62
C PHE A 137 20.37 0.37 23.82
N SER A 138 20.81 0.32 25.06
CA SER A 138 22.22 0.40 25.44
C SER A 138 22.68 -0.92 26.05
N VAL A 139 23.95 -1.26 25.86
CA VAL A 139 24.56 -2.40 26.55
C VAL A 139 24.63 -2.06 28.04
N LYS A 140 24.11 -2.96 28.88
CA LYS A 140 24.02 -2.70 30.32
C LYS A 140 25.42 -2.63 30.93
N GLN A 141 25.74 -1.50 31.56
CA GLN A 141 27.01 -1.32 32.27
C GLN A 141 27.14 -2.36 33.39
N ASN A 142 28.34 -2.93 33.53
CA ASN A 142 28.67 -3.97 34.52
C ASN A 142 27.92 -5.31 34.36
N ALA A 143 27.24 -5.54 33.23
CA ALA A 143 26.65 -6.84 32.94
C ALA A 143 27.68 -7.77 32.28
N LYS A 144 27.79 -9.01 32.77
CA LYS A 144 28.69 -10.02 32.20
C LYS A 144 28.16 -10.47 30.83
N ILE A 145 28.96 -10.32 29.78
CA ILE A 145 28.69 -10.95 28.48
C ILE A 145 28.96 -12.45 28.64
N LEU A 146 27.96 -13.27 28.37
CA LEU A 146 28.08 -14.73 28.44
C LEU A 146 28.44 -15.26 27.06
N PHE A 147 29.44 -16.14 27.01
CA PHE A 147 29.78 -16.90 25.81
C PHE A 147 29.30 -18.33 26.00
N LEU A 148 28.46 -18.79 25.08
CA LEU A 148 27.88 -20.13 25.04
C LEU A 148 28.48 -20.89 23.87
N TYR A 149 28.74 -22.17 24.08
CA TYR A 149 29.29 -23.08 23.08
C TYR A 149 28.40 -24.31 22.99
N ASN A 150 27.98 -24.69 21.78
CA ASN A 150 27.14 -25.86 21.53
C ASN A 150 27.82 -26.88 20.60
N ASP A 151 29.14 -27.07 20.78
CA ASP A 151 30.01 -28.00 20.02
C ASP A 151 30.29 -27.63 18.57
N THR A 152 29.41 -26.85 17.93
CA THR A 152 29.52 -26.45 16.51
C THR A 152 29.56 -24.95 16.31
N GLU A 153 28.92 -24.19 17.21
CA GLU A 153 28.82 -22.74 17.13
C GLU A 153 29.10 -22.12 18.51
N SER A 154 29.64 -20.90 18.50
CA SER A 154 29.74 -20.07 19.70
C SER A 154 28.83 -18.85 19.55
N PHE A 155 28.10 -18.56 20.63
CA PHE A 155 27.20 -17.42 20.71
C PHE A 155 27.59 -16.56 21.90
N ARG A 156 27.43 -15.25 21.76
CA ARG A 156 27.45 -14.34 22.91
C ARG A 156 26.05 -13.87 23.25
N LYS A 157 25.77 -13.76 24.54
CA LYS A 157 24.59 -13.09 25.07
C LYS A 157 25.03 -11.74 25.63
N VAL A 158 24.57 -10.67 25.00
CA VAL A 158 24.87 -9.29 25.42
C VAL A 158 23.62 -8.71 26.10
N PRO A 159 23.64 -8.47 27.41
CA PRO A 159 22.52 -7.85 28.11
C PRO A 159 22.35 -6.38 27.71
N MET A 160 21.14 -6.02 27.28
CA MET A 160 20.82 -4.66 26.84
C MET A 160 19.57 -4.12 27.55
N ALA A 161 19.51 -2.80 27.71
CA ALA A 161 18.40 -2.11 28.37
C ALA A 161 18.03 -0.81 27.64
N LEU A 162 16.74 -0.48 27.65
CA LEU A 162 16.14 0.73 27.11
C LEU A 162 15.31 1.40 28.21
N SER A 163 15.53 2.70 28.40
CA SER A 163 14.68 3.53 29.26
C SER A 163 13.45 4.00 28.48
N VAL A 164 12.27 3.69 28.98
CA VAL A 164 10.98 3.96 28.31
C VAL A 164 10.51 5.42 28.53
N SER A 165 11.07 6.14 29.51
CA SER A 165 10.55 7.45 29.95
C SER A 165 10.93 8.65 29.08
N ALA A 166 11.76 8.48 28.04
CA ALA A 166 12.47 9.58 27.39
C ALA A 166 11.83 10.14 26.11
N ALA A 167 10.83 9.47 25.52
CA ALA A 167 10.26 9.91 24.24
C ALA A 167 8.73 10.07 24.32
N PRO A 168 8.13 11.02 23.59
CA PRO A 168 6.70 11.07 23.35
C PRO A 168 6.31 9.86 22.49
N PHE A 169 6.18 8.71 23.15
CA PHE A 169 5.79 7.46 22.54
C PHE A 169 4.27 7.42 22.41
N VAL A 170 3.76 6.96 21.26
CA VAL A 170 2.32 6.97 20.99
C VAL A 170 1.76 5.60 20.65
N PRO A 171 0.66 5.19 21.33
CA PRO A 171 0.11 3.86 21.16
C PRO A 171 -0.15 3.53 19.69
N LEU A 172 0.13 2.29 19.29
CA LEU A 172 -0.88 1.61 18.49
C LEU A 172 -2.09 1.56 19.42
N GLU A 173 -3.04 2.50 19.32
CA GLU A 173 -4.33 2.23 19.93
C GLU A 173 -4.80 0.93 19.27
N PRO A 174 -4.96 -0.15 20.05
CA PRO A 174 -5.36 -1.40 19.48
C PRO A 174 -6.85 -1.27 19.19
N THR A 175 -7.20 -0.68 18.05
CA THR A 175 -8.36 -1.16 17.30
C THR A 175 -7.99 -2.58 16.89
N CYS A 176 -8.20 -3.51 17.82
CA CYS A 176 -7.96 -4.92 17.59
C CYS A 176 -8.66 -5.30 16.28
N ASN A 177 -7.93 -5.94 15.38
CA ASN A 177 -8.36 -6.34 14.04
C ASN A 177 -8.26 -5.31 12.91
N GLN A 178 -7.61 -4.15 13.10
CA GLN A 178 -7.32 -3.31 11.95
C GLN A 178 -6.24 -3.94 11.05
N SER A 179 -6.59 -4.13 9.78
CA SER A 179 -5.68 -4.63 8.75
C SER A 179 -4.79 -3.50 8.26
N PHE A 180 -3.53 -3.82 7.95
CA PHE A 180 -2.59 -2.86 7.38
C PHE A 180 -1.72 -3.50 6.31
N CYS A 181 -1.17 -2.68 5.42
CA CYS A 181 -0.13 -3.08 4.47
C CYS A 181 1.17 -2.35 4.80
N MET A 182 2.29 -2.97 4.45
CA MET A 182 3.60 -2.30 4.49
C MET A 182 3.91 -1.81 3.09
N ILE A 183 4.05 -0.49 2.94
CA ILE A 183 4.37 0.12 1.65
C ILE A 183 5.61 0.98 1.79
N SER A 184 6.35 1.14 0.70
CA SER A 184 7.37 2.17 0.58
C SER A 184 6.95 3.15 -0.49
N LEU A 185 7.02 4.44 -0.16
CA LEU A 185 6.74 5.52 -1.10
C LEU A 185 8.04 5.88 -1.80
N ARG A 186 7.99 6.02 -3.12
CA ARG A 186 9.19 6.25 -3.94
C ARG A 186 9.03 7.38 -4.93
N THR A 187 10.13 8.07 -5.12
CA THR A 187 10.33 9.03 -6.21
C THR A 187 10.56 8.33 -7.54
N VAL A 188 10.38 9.07 -8.63
CA VAL A 188 10.58 8.55 -10.00
C VAL A 188 12.02 8.11 -10.27
N ASP A 189 13.00 8.75 -9.60
CA ASP A 189 14.42 8.42 -9.64
C ASP A 189 14.83 7.31 -8.66
N GLY A 190 13.87 6.74 -7.92
CA GLY A 190 14.06 5.55 -7.10
C GLY A 190 14.48 5.80 -5.65
N MET A 191 14.43 7.05 -5.18
CA MET A 191 14.60 7.39 -3.77
C MET A 191 13.40 6.94 -2.96
N PHE A 192 13.62 6.55 -1.71
CA PHE A 192 12.56 6.30 -0.74
C PHE A 192 12.19 7.59 -0.01
N VAL A 193 10.90 7.84 0.14
CA VAL A 193 10.39 8.88 1.04
C VAL A 193 10.32 8.32 2.44
N VAL A 194 10.93 9.00 3.40
CA VAL A 194 10.99 8.63 4.81
C VAL A 194 10.50 9.77 5.68
N ALA A 195 9.99 9.44 6.87
CA ALA A 195 9.87 10.42 7.94
C ALA A 195 11.14 10.40 8.79
N THR A 196 11.51 11.54 9.32
CA THR A 196 12.53 11.67 10.36
C THR A 196 11.92 11.56 11.75
N GLU A 197 12.75 11.42 12.79
CA GLU A 197 12.29 11.32 14.17
C GLU A 197 11.54 12.58 14.64
N ASP A 198 11.96 13.76 14.20
CA ASP A 198 11.30 15.05 14.47
C ASP A 198 9.99 15.23 13.68
N GLY A 199 9.71 14.37 12.69
CA GLY A 199 8.47 14.36 11.92
C GLY A 199 8.54 15.15 10.62
N MET A 200 9.73 15.48 10.14
CA MET A 200 9.94 16.03 8.80
C MET A 200 9.91 14.91 7.76
N ILE A 201 9.71 15.29 6.49
CA ILE A 201 9.78 14.37 5.35
C ILE A 201 11.13 14.54 4.66
N ASP A 202 11.81 13.43 4.41
CA ASP A 202 13.11 13.39 3.74
C ASP A 202 13.16 12.25 2.70
N THR A 203 14.24 12.15 1.95
CA THR A 203 14.47 11.09 0.95
C THR A 203 15.78 10.35 1.19
N THR A 204 15.80 9.04 0.93
CA THR A 204 17.01 8.22 1.09
C THR A 204 17.17 7.18 -0.02
N LYS A 205 18.43 6.86 -0.36
CA LYS A 205 18.79 5.81 -1.33
C LYS A 205 18.86 4.41 -0.70
N GLY A 206 18.90 4.32 0.62
CA GLY A 206 19.12 3.08 1.34
C GLY A 206 17.82 2.32 1.62
N ALA A 207 17.84 1.00 1.46
CA ALA A 207 16.77 0.11 1.94
C ALA A 207 16.84 -0.04 3.47
N SER A 208 16.74 1.07 4.21
CA SER A 208 16.54 1.06 5.66
C SER A 208 15.18 0.46 5.98
N ARG A 209 14.98 0.06 7.23
CA ARG A 209 13.67 -0.33 7.75
C ARG A 209 12.72 0.86 7.85
N ASP A 210 13.28 2.07 7.85
CA ASP A 210 12.53 3.31 8.01
C ASP A 210 11.82 3.79 6.74
N VAL A 211 12.15 3.17 5.59
CA VAL A 211 11.51 3.42 4.29
C VAL A 211 10.08 2.89 4.19
N PHE A 212 9.68 2.10 5.18
CA PHE A 212 8.36 1.49 5.20
C PHE A 212 7.38 2.32 6.01
N TRP A 213 6.25 2.59 5.37
CA TRP A 213 5.06 3.16 5.95
C TRP A 213 4.07 2.03 6.21
N GLN A 214 3.56 1.97 7.45
CA GLN A 214 2.42 1.15 7.80
C GLN A 214 1.16 1.87 7.29
N SER A 215 0.60 1.35 6.19
CA SER A 215 -0.67 1.81 5.61
C SER A 215 -1.82 1.14 6.35
N LEU A 216 -2.39 1.83 7.33
CA LEU A 216 -3.59 1.38 8.03
C LEU A 216 -4.78 1.47 7.08
N LEU A 217 -5.50 0.36 6.91
CA LEU A 217 -6.71 0.30 6.10
C LEU A 217 -7.88 0.68 7.00
N LEU A 218 -8.60 1.74 6.65
CA LEU A 218 -9.81 2.17 7.36
C LEU A 218 -11.04 1.68 6.61
N ASP A 219 -11.99 1.13 7.36
CA ASP A 219 -13.29 0.77 6.82
C ASP A 219 -14.16 2.03 6.73
N ASP A 220 -14.79 2.26 5.58
CA ASP A 220 -15.68 3.41 5.36
C ASP A 220 -17.04 3.27 6.11
N ASP A 221 -17.26 2.19 6.87
CA ASP A 221 -18.59 1.76 7.36
C ASP A 221 -19.17 2.57 8.54
N ASP A 222 -18.54 3.67 8.97
CA ASP A 222 -18.98 4.43 10.16
C ASP A 222 -19.26 5.92 9.92
N THR A 223 -19.81 6.28 8.76
CA THR A 223 -20.34 7.65 8.54
C THR A 223 -21.86 7.81 8.64
N SER A 224 -22.58 6.83 9.19
CA SER A 224 -23.92 7.07 9.75
C SER A 224 -24.45 5.88 10.56
N SER A 225 -24.28 5.86 11.88
CA SER A 225 -25.41 5.60 12.81
C SER A 225 -24.95 5.42 14.26
N THR A 226 -25.50 6.28 15.11
CA THR A 226 -25.78 6.03 16.52
C THR A 226 -26.54 4.70 16.65
N SER A 227 -25.86 3.57 16.86
CA SER A 227 -26.50 2.27 17.09
C SER A 227 -26.08 1.71 18.45
N ILE A 228 -27.03 1.68 19.38
CA ILE A 228 -26.88 1.23 20.79
C ILE A 228 -27.07 -0.28 20.88
N LEU A 229 -26.40 -1.07 20.02
CA LEU A 229 -26.47 -2.54 20.11
C LEU A 229 -25.08 -3.17 20.20
N PRO A 230 -24.91 -4.19 21.07
CA PRO A 230 -23.61 -4.77 21.32
C PRO A 230 -23.12 -5.57 20.09
N PRO A 231 -21.80 -5.58 19.83
CA PRO A 231 -21.22 -6.24 18.67
C PRO A 231 -21.15 -7.75 18.94
N THR A 232 -22.21 -8.48 18.63
CA THR A 232 -22.16 -9.94 18.57
C THR A 232 -22.30 -10.41 17.13
N LEU A 233 -21.22 -11.06 16.65
CA LEU A 233 -21.20 -11.95 15.50
C LEU A 233 -21.46 -11.31 14.12
N THR A 234 -20.67 -10.31 13.71
CA THR A 234 -20.47 -10.02 12.28
C THR A 234 -19.20 -10.69 11.75
N ARG A 235 -19.48 -11.71 10.96
CA ARG A 235 -18.56 -12.63 10.30
C ARG A 235 -17.74 -11.91 9.22
N SER A 236 -16.41 -11.88 9.38
CA SER A 236 -15.41 -11.75 8.31
C SER A 236 -15.66 -10.62 7.29
N GLY A 237 -15.57 -9.37 7.73
CA GLY A 237 -15.50 -8.22 6.82
C GLY A 237 -14.12 -8.15 6.17
N SER A 238 -14.04 -8.48 4.88
CA SER A 238 -12.94 -8.04 4.02
C SER A 238 -13.03 -6.52 3.92
N GLY A 239 -12.50 -5.81 4.91
CA GLY A 239 -12.48 -4.35 4.99
C GLY A 239 -11.89 -3.79 3.72
N LYS A 240 -12.69 -3.13 2.89
CA LYS A 240 -12.24 -2.54 1.62
C LYS A 240 -11.51 -1.25 2.01
N GLY A 241 -10.17 -1.29 2.00
CA GLY A 241 -9.29 -0.22 2.47
C GLY A 241 -9.25 0.96 1.50
N SER A 242 -10.38 1.62 1.36
CA SER A 242 -10.64 2.76 0.46
C SER A 242 -10.09 4.08 1.01
N THR A 243 -9.97 4.17 2.34
CA THR A 243 -9.32 5.26 3.05
C THR A 243 -8.13 4.70 3.82
N ILE A 244 -7.00 5.38 3.78
CA ILE A 244 -5.78 4.94 4.45
C ILE A 244 -5.19 6.02 5.35
N CYS A 245 -4.44 5.58 6.36
CA CYS A 245 -3.49 6.42 7.09
C CYS A 245 -2.09 5.85 6.89
N LEU A 246 -1.09 6.72 6.76
CA LEU A 246 0.31 6.33 6.56
C LEU A 246 1.10 6.60 7.83
N ARG A 247 1.55 5.55 8.51
CA ARG A 247 2.33 5.64 9.74
C ARG A 247 3.80 5.32 9.46
N SER A 248 4.69 6.21 9.85
CA SER A 248 6.14 6.05 9.69
C SER A 248 6.73 5.01 10.64
N ALA A 249 8.00 4.65 10.42
CA ALA A 249 8.75 3.77 11.30
C ALA A 249 8.98 4.32 12.72
N TYR A 250 8.81 5.62 12.92
CA TYR A 250 8.84 6.29 14.23
C TYR A 250 7.47 6.29 14.93
N GLY A 251 6.45 5.71 14.27
CA GLY A 251 5.12 5.60 14.84
C GLY A 251 4.31 6.88 14.75
N LYS A 252 4.69 7.82 13.88
CA LYS A 252 3.96 9.07 13.62
C LYS A 252 3.24 9.00 12.28
N PHE A 253 2.11 9.68 12.16
CA PHE A 253 1.26 9.67 10.98
C PHE A 253 1.60 10.82 10.04
N LEU A 254 1.60 10.51 8.74
CA LEU A 254 1.63 11.50 7.68
C LEU A 254 0.38 12.36 7.75
N CYS A 255 0.56 13.67 7.81
CA CYS A 255 -0.47 14.68 7.99
C CYS A 255 -0.30 15.75 6.93
N VAL A 256 -1.42 16.24 6.42
CA VAL A 256 -1.45 17.40 5.54
C VAL A 256 -2.07 18.56 6.31
N GLU A 257 -1.32 19.64 6.48
CA GLU A 257 -1.82 20.85 7.12
C GLU A 257 -2.70 21.68 6.17
N PRO A 258 -3.55 22.58 6.69
CA PRO A 258 -4.43 23.41 5.86
C PRO A 258 -3.71 24.27 4.82
N VAL A 259 -2.47 24.66 5.12
CA VAL A 259 -1.60 25.45 4.21
C VAL A 259 -0.90 24.59 3.15
N GLY A 260 -1.11 23.27 3.16
CA GLY A 260 -0.55 22.32 2.20
C GLY A 260 0.79 21.70 2.62
N THR A 261 1.33 22.05 3.78
CA THR A 261 2.54 21.43 4.34
C THR A 261 2.29 19.95 4.63
N VAL A 262 3.21 19.08 4.21
CA VAL A 262 3.17 17.65 4.51
C VAL A 262 4.21 17.31 5.57
N LEU A 263 3.76 16.77 6.70
CA LEU A 263 4.59 16.39 7.83
C LEU A 263 4.24 14.99 8.31
N ALA A 264 5.13 14.35 9.07
CA ALA A 264 4.88 13.09 9.76
C ALA A 264 5.12 13.26 11.26
N ASP A 265 4.50 14.28 11.86
CA ASP A 265 4.68 14.68 13.26
C ASP A 265 3.51 14.24 14.16
N ARG A 266 2.40 13.79 13.57
CA ARG A 266 1.16 13.48 14.28
C ARG A 266 1.21 12.13 14.94
N PHE A 267 0.64 12.09 16.11
CA PHE A 267 0.71 10.94 17.01
C PHE A 267 -0.54 10.07 16.91
N VAL A 268 -1.68 10.68 16.66
CA VAL A 268 -2.97 10.04 16.48
C VAL A 268 -3.40 10.29 15.05
N ASN A 269 -4.03 9.31 14.42
CA ASN A 269 -4.76 9.53 13.17
C ASN A 269 -6.16 10.04 13.50
N SER A 270 -6.50 11.22 13.01
CA SER A 270 -7.84 11.78 13.03
C SER A 270 -8.26 12.06 11.60
N THR A 271 -8.59 13.29 11.26
CA THR A 271 -9.03 13.67 9.92
C THR A 271 -7.86 14.00 8.99
N TRP A 272 -6.89 14.79 9.44
CA TRP A 272 -5.84 15.33 8.56
C TRP A 272 -4.78 14.30 8.14
N GLU A 273 -4.76 13.15 8.81
CA GLU A 273 -3.87 12.03 8.53
C GLU A 273 -4.47 11.00 7.56
N THR A 274 -5.68 11.27 7.07
CA THR A 274 -6.43 10.36 6.18
C THR A 274 -6.26 10.73 4.71
N PHE A 275 -6.20 9.68 3.89
CA PHE A 275 -6.13 9.79 2.44
C PHE A 275 -7.15 8.87 1.81
N ASP A 276 -8.06 9.45 1.03
CA ASP A 276 -8.94 8.69 0.15
C ASP A 276 -8.12 8.17 -1.04
N VAL A 277 -8.26 6.88 -1.33
CA VAL A 277 -7.60 6.24 -2.46
C VAL A 277 -8.58 6.25 -3.63
N LEU A 278 -8.29 7.06 -4.65
CA LEU A 278 -9.16 7.27 -5.82
C LEU A 278 -8.50 6.73 -7.09
N PRO A 279 -9.23 6.27 -8.10
CA PRO A 279 -8.65 5.98 -9.41
C PRO A 279 -8.03 7.26 -9.99
N HIS A 280 -6.84 7.16 -10.60
CA HIS A 280 -6.27 8.31 -11.30
C HIS A 280 -7.09 8.66 -12.56
N PRO A 281 -7.35 9.94 -12.89
CA PRO A 281 -8.23 10.33 -13.99
C PRO A 281 -7.80 9.81 -15.37
N THR A 282 -6.51 9.64 -15.62
CA THR A 282 -5.98 9.13 -16.91
C THR A 282 -6.00 7.59 -17.00
N GLY A 283 -6.56 6.91 -16.00
CA GLY A 283 -6.76 5.46 -16.00
C GLY A 283 -5.60 4.63 -15.45
N GLY A 284 -4.51 5.24 -14.96
CA GLY A 284 -3.33 4.54 -14.42
C GLY A 284 -3.08 4.74 -12.94
N GLY A 285 -2.95 3.64 -12.19
CA GLY A 285 -2.73 3.68 -10.74
C GLY A 285 -3.89 4.30 -9.95
N VAL A 286 -3.56 4.88 -8.80
CA VAL A 286 -4.48 5.63 -7.92
C VAL A 286 -3.94 7.01 -7.61
N SER A 287 -4.79 7.89 -7.10
CA SER A 287 -4.43 9.16 -6.50
C SER A 287 -4.82 9.15 -5.04
N LEU A 288 -3.96 9.72 -4.19
CA LEU A 288 -4.20 9.80 -2.76
C LEU A 288 -4.70 11.20 -2.43
N ARG A 289 -6.01 11.34 -2.19
CA ARG A 289 -6.63 12.63 -1.87
C ARG A 289 -6.62 12.85 -0.37
N SER A 290 -5.98 13.92 0.08
CA SER A 290 -5.99 14.35 1.48
C SER A 290 -7.40 14.78 1.94
N PHE A 291 -7.58 14.89 3.26
CA PHE A 291 -8.80 15.44 3.86
C PHE A 291 -9.18 16.84 3.32
N HIS A 292 -8.19 17.65 2.95
CA HIS A 292 -8.40 18.99 2.40
C HIS A 292 -8.78 18.99 0.90
N GLY A 293 -8.96 17.83 0.28
CA GLY A 293 -9.43 17.68 -1.09
C GLY A 293 -8.33 17.74 -2.16
N ASN A 294 -7.12 18.14 -1.79
CA ASN A 294 -5.94 18.13 -2.67
C ASN A 294 -5.22 16.78 -2.64
N PHE A 295 -4.39 16.51 -3.65
CA PHE A 295 -3.77 15.22 -3.87
C PHE A 295 -2.31 15.20 -3.42
N LEU A 296 -1.94 14.15 -2.69
CA LEU A 296 -0.57 13.86 -2.31
C LEU A 296 0.20 13.44 -3.56
N GLY A 297 1.34 14.08 -3.79
CA GLY A 297 2.28 13.77 -4.84
C GLY A 297 3.71 13.98 -4.36
N LEU A 298 4.64 14.05 -5.31
CA LEU A 298 5.99 14.49 -5.07
C LEU A 298 6.25 15.83 -5.74
N ASP A 299 7.03 16.67 -5.09
CA ASP A 299 7.58 17.86 -5.72
C ASP A 299 8.73 17.44 -6.66
N PRO A 300 8.64 17.72 -7.98
CA PRO A 300 9.68 17.37 -8.94
C PRO A 300 11.03 18.05 -8.68
N SER A 301 11.04 19.18 -7.96
CA SER A 301 12.24 19.99 -7.71
C SER A 301 12.99 19.55 -6.46
N THR A 302 12.28 19.20 -5.40
CA THR A 302 12.87 18.78 -4.11
C THR A 302 12.89 17.27 -3.93
N GLY A 303 12.08 16.51 -4.69
CA GLY A 303 11.88 15.08 -4.51
C GLY A 303 11.08 14.72 -3.24
N GLY A 304 10.64 15.72 -2.46
CA GLY A 304 9.86 15.56 -1.25
C GLY A 304 8.36 15.38 -1.52
N LEU A 305 7.59 15.04 -0.47
CA LEU A 305 6.13 14.99 -0.58
C LEU A 305 5.56 16.40 -0.70
N ALA A 306 4.56 16.54 -1.58
CA ALA A 306 3.85 17.78 -1.79
C ALA A 306 2.37 17.52 -2.04
N ILE A 307 1.58 18.59 -2.00
CA ILE A 307 0.13 18.54 -2.22
C ILE A 307 -0.20 19.43 -3.41
N SER A 308 -1.00 18.90 -4.34
CA SER A 308 -1.40 19.58 -5.58
C SER A 308 -2.90 19.47 -5.79
N PRO A 309 -3.57 20.46 -6.41
CA PRO A 309 -4.94 20.29 -6.90
C PRO A 309 -5.02 19.23 -8.00
N ASP A 310 -3.94 19.04 -8.76
CA ASP A 310 -3.87 18.05 -9.83
C ASP A 310 -3.54 16.66 -9.26
N PRO A 311 -4.32 15.61 -9.60
CA PRO A 311 -4.07 14.26 -9.12
C PRO A 311 -2.70 13.73 -9.56
N ALA A 312 -1.89 13.32 -8.59
CA ALA A 312 -0.67 12.56 -8.86
C ALA A 312 -0.99 11.07 -8.98
N ALA A 313 -0.32 10.39 -9.92
CA ALA A 313 -0.45 8.95 -10.10
C ALA A 313 0.50 8.19 -9.17
N TRP A 314 -0.07 7.37 -8.29
CA TRP A 314 0.63 6.41 -7.45
C TRP A 314 0.39 4.99 -7.96
N ASP A 315 1.48 4.31 -8.29
CA ASP A 315 1.42 2.94 -8.75
C ASP A 315 2.72 2.19 -8.46
N GLY A 316 2.61 0.91 -8.11
CA GLY A 316 3.76 0.00 -8.18
C GLY A 316 3.38 -1.43 -7.92
N ASP A 317 4.36 -2.23 -7.52
CA ASP A 317 4.21 -3.66 -7.27
C ASP A 317 4.12 -3.95 -5.76
N ALA A 318 4.22 -5.23 -5.40
CA ALA A 318 3.88 -5.83 -4.11
C ALA A 318 3.96 -4.92 -2.86
N ILE A 319 4.98 -4.08 -2.72
CA ILE A 319 5.21 -3.19 -1.57
C ILE A 319 5.73 -1.79 -1.92
N ASN A 320 5.81 -1.43 -3.21
CA ASN A 320 6.36 -0.15 -3.65
C ASN A 320 5.25 0.67 -4.31
N LEU A 321 5.04 1.90 -3.85
CA LEU A 321 4.24 2.89 -4.58
C LEU A 321 5.18 3.97 -5.11
N MET A 322 5.20 4.11 -6.43
CA MET A 322 5.95 5.17 -7.10
C MET A 322 4.99 6.24 -7.57
N CYS A 323 5.33 7.50 -7.32
CA CYS A 323 4.50 8.66 -7.65
C CYS A 323 4.92 9.33 -8.98
N ASN A 324 4.05 10.17 -9.55
CA ASN A 324 4.32 11.07 -10.69
C ASN A 324 4.86 10.38 -11.95
N LYS A 325 4.38 9.17 -12.26
CA LYS A 325 4.77 8.50 -13.51
C LYS A 325 4.10 9.15 -14.71
N SER A 326 4.87 9.29 -15.79
CA SER A 326 4.36 9.75 -17.08
C SER A 326 3.38 8.75 -17.73
N ASN A 327 3.56 7.45 -17.48
CA ASN A 327 2.72 6.37 -18.00
C ASN A 327 2.40 5.35 -16.90
N PRO A 328 1.54 5.70 -15.93
CA PRO A 328 1.19 4.82 -14.83
C PRO A 328 0.46 3.58 -15.37
N THR A 329 0.77 2.40 -14.83
CA THR A 329 0.13 1.17 -15.30
C THR A 329 -1.37 1.22 -15.00
N PRO A 330 -2.24 0.96 -15.99
CA PRO A 330 -3.68 0.99 -15.78
C PRO A 330 -4.14 0.11 -14.62
N LEU A 331 -5.08 0.60 -13.82
CA LEU A 331 -5.59 -0.16 -12.68
C LEU A 331 -6.18 -1.51 -13.15
N HIS A 332 -6.89 -1.52 -14.28
CA HIS A 332 -7.42 -2.76 -14.85
C HIS A 332 -6.32 -3.71 -15.29
N VAL A 333 -5.19 -3.23 -15.84
CA VAL A 333 -4.04 -4.08 -16.23
C VAL A 333 -3.43 -4.80 -15.01
N LYS A 334 -3.37 -4.12 -13.86
CA LYS A 334 -2.91 -4.72 -12.60
C LYS A 334 -3.87 -5.78 -12.08
N ILE A 335 -5.17 -5.49 -12.12
CA ILE A 335 -6.23 -6.39 -11.67
C ILE A 335 -6.36 -7.61 -12.61
N THR A 336 -6.23 -7.42 -13.94
CA THR A 336 -6.40 -8.47 -14.95
C THR A 336 -5.27 -9.49 -14.96
N ARG A 337 -4.05 -9.12 -14.55
CA ARG A 337 -2.91 -10.06 -14.43
C ARG A 337 -3.20 -11.23 -13.47
N LYS A 338 -4.09 -11.02 -12.49
CA LYS A 338 -4.46 -12.00 -11.44
C LYS A 338 -5.88 -12.55 -11.57
N HIS A 339 -6.79 -11.88 -12.31
CA HIS A 339 -8.24 -12.18 -12.32
C HIS A 339 -8.92 -12.10 -13.70
N GLN A 340 -8.42 -12.81 -14.71
CA GLN A 340 -9.26 -13.14 -15.86
C GLN A 340 -10.37 -14.13 -15.45
N THR A 341 -11.43 -13.61 -14.81
CA THR A 341 -12.61 -14.37 -14.36
C THR A 341 -13.67 -14.43 -15.46
N THR A 342 -14.57 -15.41 -15.41
CA THR A 342 -15.62 -15.64 -16.41
C THR A 342 -16.57 -14.43 -16.58
N ALA A 343 -16.90 -13.73 -15.49
CA ALA A 343 -17.78 -12.56 -15.53
C ALA A 343 -17.12 -11.35 -16.21
N PHE A 344 -15.82 -11.15 -16.00
CA PHE A 344 -15.04 -10.14 -16.71
C PHE A 344 -15.05 -10.43 -18.22
N ALA A 345 -14.76 -11.66 -18.62
CA ALA A 345 -14.78 -12.09 -20.02
C ALA A 345 -16.15 -11.84 -20.68
N LEU A 346 -17.25 -12.15 -19.98
CA LEU A 346 -18.61 -11.87 -20.47
C LEU A 346 -18.90 -10.37 -20.60
N SER A 347 -18.43 -9.53 -19.67
CA SER A 347 -18.60 -8.06 -19.76
C SER A 347 -17.80 -7.44 -20.92
N GLN A 348 -16.57 -7.91 -21.16
CA GLN A 348 -15.76 -7.49 -22.30
C GLN A 348 -16.42 -7.93 -23.60
N ARG A 349 -16.97 -9.16 -23.64
CA ARG A 349 -17.77 -9.64 -24.76
C ARG A 349 -18.98 -8.74 -25.00
N ARG A 350 -19.75 -8.34 -23.98
CA ARG A 350 -20.87 -7.40 -24.21
C ARG A 350 -20.46 -6.01 -24.68
N ARG A 351 -19.28 -5.56 -24.29
CA ARG A 351 -18.78 -4.22 -24.63
C ARG A 351 -18.17 -4.16 -26.02
N PHE A 352 -17.50 -5.22 -26.44
CA PHE A 352 -16.69 -5.24 -27.66
C PHE A 352 -17.24 -6.17 -28.72
N VAL A 353 -18.09 -7.14 -28.37
CA VAL A 353 -18.67 -8.13 -29.30
C VAL A 353 -20.16 -7.88 -29.54
N ASP A 354 -20.96 -7.54 -28.53
CA ASP A 354 -22.39 -7.28 -28.75
C ASP A 354 -22.68 -6.05 -29.64
N PRO A 355 -21.89 -4.95 -29.62
CA PRO A 355 -22.06 -3.85 -30.57
C PRO A 355 -21.56 -4.19 -31.98
N LEU A 356 -20.73 -5.24 -32.11
CA LEU A 356 -20.37 -5.82 -33.40
C LEU A 356 -21.53 -6.68 -33.88
N HIS A 357 -22.66 -6.05 -34.22
CA HIS A 357 -23.80 -6.68 -34.88
C HIS A 357 -23.42 -7.13 -36.30
N HIS A 358 -22.58 -8.17 -36.40
CA HIS A 358 -21.92 -8.59 -37.63
C HIS A 358 -21.09 -7.49 -38.32
N ALA A 359 -20.67 -6.46 -37.58
CA ALA A 359 -19.96 -5.31 -38.12
C ALA A 359 -18.46 -5.60 -38.29
N SER A 360 -17.98 -5.43 -39.52
CA SER A 360 -16.57 -5.47 -39.90
C SER A 360 -15.79 -4.38 -39.20
N LEU A 361 -14.73 -4.74 -38.48
CA LEU A 361 -13.71 -3.79 -38.04
C LEU A 361 -12.64 -3.69 -39.10
N THR A 362 -12.18 -2.48 -39.41
CA THR A 362 -10.91 -2.31 -40.10
C THR A 362 -9.78 -2.87 -39.23
N LEU A 363 -8.67 -3.31 -39.83
CA LEU A 363 -7.49 -3.78 -39.07
C LEU A 363 -6.98 -2.72 -38.07
N VAL A 364 -7.10 -1.44 -38.42
CA VAL A 364 -6.74 -0.32 -37.55
C VAL A 364 -7.65 -0.27 -36.33
N GLU A 365 -8.97 -0.33 -36.52
CA GLU A 365 -9.93 -0.33 -35.43
C GLU A 365 -9.81 -1.58 -34.55
N ALA A 366 -9.55 -2.74 -35.16
CA ALA A 366 -9.29 -3.98 -34.45
C ALA A 366 -8.04 -3.88 -33.57
N CYS A 367 -6.93 -3.34 -34.11
CA CYS A 367 -5.71 -3.07 -33.36
C CYS A 367 -5.95 -2.07 -32.23
N GLN A 368 -6.64 -0.96 -32.51
CA GLN A 368 -6.93 0.07 -31.52
C GLN A 368 -7.82 -0.49 -30.39
N THR A 369 -8.79 -1.35 -30.73
CA THR A 369 -9.66 -2.03 -29.77
C THR A 369 -8.88 -3.02 -28.90
N LEU A 370 -7.96 -3.80 -29.50
CA LEU A 370 -7.08 -4.72 -28.78
C LEU A 370 -6.12 -3.98 -27.84
N MET A 371 -5.56 -2.85 -28.29
CA MET A 371 -4.72 -1.98 -27.47
C MET A 371 -5.51 -1.42 -26.28
N GLN A 372 -6.76 -0.97 -26.50
CA GLN A 372 -7.64 -0.52 -25.41
C GLN A 372 -7.99 -1.65 -24.42
N LEU A 373 -8.26 -2.87 -24.90
CA LEU A 373 -8.46 -4.06 -24.06
C LEU A 373 -7.24 -4.34 -23.17
N ASN A 374 -6.05 -4.12 -23.71
CA ASN A 374 -4.77 -4.25 -22.99
C ASN A 374 -4.40 -3.02 -22.14
N GLY A 375 -5.26 -1.99 -22.11
CA GLY A 375 -5.05 -0.77 -21.32
C GLY A 375 -4.13 0.27 -21.95
N GLU A 376 -3.78 0.10 -23.21
CA GLU A 376 -2.99 1.06 -23.99
C GLU A 376 -3.89 2.10 -24.66
N SER A 377 -4.87 2.63 -23.93
CA SER A 377 -5.94 3.50 -24.43
C SER A 377 -5.44 4.82 -25.06
N THR A 378 -4.21 5.23 -24.74
CA THR A 378 -3.60 6.51 -25.15
C THR A 378 -2.63 6.37 -26.32
N ARG A 379 -2.30 5.14 -26.75
CA ARG A 379 -1.40 4.90 -27.89
C ARG A 379 -2.19 4.78 -29.19
N LYS A 380 -1.70 5.44 -30.24
CA LYS A 380 -2.22 5.32 -31.61
C LYS A 380 -1.56 4.11 -32.29
N VAL A 381 -2.30 3.37 -33.11
CA VAL A 381 -1.77 2.17 -33.81
C VAL A 381 -0.50 2.48 -34.63
N GLY A 382 -0.37 3.69 -35.18
CA GLY A 382 0.79 4.14 -35.95
C GLY A 382 2.04 4.51 -35.13
N ALA A 383 2.03 4.38 -33.80
CA ALA A 383 3.19 4.68 -32.96
C ALA A 383 4.25 3.56 -32.97
N SER A 384 3.90 2.35 -33.42
CA SER A 384 4.82 1.23 -33.58
C SER A 384 5.17 1.05 -35.05
N GLY A 385 6.47 1.14 -35.39
CA GLY A 385 6.94 0.98 -36.77
C GLY A 385 6.62 -0.39 -37.37
N VAL A 386 6.58 -1.43 -36.55
CA VAL A 386 6.22 -2.79 -36.97
C VAL A 386 4.73 -2.88 -37.31
N LEU A 387 3.86 -2.36 -36.44
CA LEU A 387 2.41 -2.32 -36.71
C LEU A 387 2.07 -1.43 -37.90
N ALA A 388 2.78 -0.32 -38.09
CA ALA A 388 2.61 0.55 -39.25
C ALA A 388 2.95 -0.17 -40.56
N HIS A 389 4.01 -0.98 -40.58
CA HIS A 389 4.40 -1.79 -41.74
C HIS A 389 3.39 -2.91 -42.03
N MET A 390 2.98 -3.66 -41.01
CA MET A 390 1.98 -4.73 -41.13
C MET A 390 0.64 -4.20 -41.65
N LEU A 391 0.20 -3.03 -41.14
CA LEU A 391 -0.99 -2.36 -41.65
C LEU A 391 -0.81 -1.85 -43.07
N HIS A 392 0.38 -1.38 -43.44
CA HIS A 392 0.66 -0.94 -44.80
C HIS A 392 0.52 -2.11 -45.79
N ASP A 393 1.21 -3.21 -45.55
CA ASP A 393 1.17 -4.38 -46.44
C ASP A 393 -0.25 -4.95 -46.56
N ALA A 394 -0.96 -5.04 -45.44
CA ALA A 394 -2.34 -5.49 -45.42
C ALA A 394 -3.30 -4.53 -46.18
N ASN A 395 -3.07 -3.21 -46.13
CA ASN A 395 -3.84 -2.26 -46.93
C ASN A 395 -3.51 -2.37 -48.42
N VAL A 396 -2.24 -2.57 -48.78
CA VAL A 396 -1.82 -2.79 -50.18
C VAL A 396 -2.55 -3.99 -50.78
N VAL A 397 -2.69 -5.08 -50.04
CA VAL A 397 -3.39 -6.29 -50.49
C VAL A 397 -4.87 -6.02 -50.75
N ARG A 398 -5.52 -5.27 -49.86
CA ARG A 398 -6.92 -4.84 -50.04
C ARG A 398 -7.07 -3.90 -51.23
N ASP A 399 -6.16 -2.96 -51.40
CA ASP A 399 -6.22 -1.96 -52.47
C ASP A 399 -6.03 -2.62 -53.86
N HIS A 400 -5.34 -3.77 -53.93
CA HIS A 400 -5.27 -4.63 -55.11
C HIS A 400 -6.51 -5.52 -55.33
N GLY A 401 -7.54 -5.43 -54.48
CA GLY A 401 -8.80 -6.16 -54.62
C GLY A 401 -8.74 -7.63 -54.20
N HIS A 402 -7.73 -8.02 -53.42
CA HIS A 402 -7.62 -9.38 -52.88
C HIS A 402 -8.59 -9.63 -51.71
N PRO A 403 -8.95 -10.89 -51.43
CA PRO A 403 -9.92 -11.21 -50.38
C PRO A 403 -9.40 -10.93 -48.96
N ASP A 404 -10.31 -10.61 -48.04
CA ASP A 404 -10.03 -10.20 -46.66
C ASP A 404 -9.15 -11.19 -45.87
N TRP A 405 -9.25 -12.50 -46.15
CA TRP A 405 -8.41 -13.49 -45.48
C TRP A 405 -6.93 -13.35 -45.87
N LEU A 406 -6.63 -12.91 -47.11
CA LEU A 406 -5.26 -12.66 -47.56
C LEU A 406 -4.73 -11.36 -46.96
N GLN A 407 -5.59 -10.34 -46.86
CA GLN A 407 -5.27 -9.12 -46.12
C GLN A 407 -4.91 -9.45 -44.65
N LEU A 408 -5.69 -10.31 -44.00
CA LEU A 408 -5.41 -10.74 -42.62
C LEU A 408 -4.15 -11.60 -42.51
N ALA A 409 -3.89 -12.49 -43.46
CA ALA A 409 -2.69 -13.33 -43.47
C ALA A 409 -1.40 -12.56 -43.67
N ILE A 410 -1.45 -11.42 -44.38
CA ILE A 410 -0.31 -10.52 -44.58
C ILE A 410 -0.17 -9.53 -43.41
N PHE A 411 -1.27 -9.23 -42.74
CA PHE A 411 -1.24 -8.45 -41.51
C PHE A 411 -0.60 -9.21 -40.34
N LEU A 412 -0.78 -10.53 -40.23
CA LEU A 412 -0.26 -11.38 -39.14
C LEU A 412 1.18 -11.81 -39.41
#